data_AF-A0A0J7KI35-F1
#
_entry.id   AF-A0A0J7KI35-F1
#
_cell.length_a   1.000
_cell.length_b   1.000
_cell.length_c   1.000
_cell.angle_alpha   90.00
_cell.angle_beta   90.00
_cell.angle_gamma   90.00
#
_symmetry.space_group_name_H-M   'P 1'
#
loop_
_entity.id
_entity.type
_entity.pdbx_description
1 polymer ?
#
loop_
_entity_poly.entity_id
_entity_poly.type
_entity_poly.pdbx_seq_one_letter_code
_entity_poly.pdbx_strand_id
1 'polypeptide(L)'
;MVHPEDRDLQRILWRKTEGNEFQLNTVTYGLACAPYLAIRVLRQLANDEESRFPLGAETLRRDIYMDDVLTSASTLEVGCQLREQVSSLCMAGGFPLRKWAANHVALLDGIPLEHRLQLSADALLPSADHSVLGLRWSPATDDFALTVRRSTGVPPTKRTILSQTARLFDPLGWLAPIIIRAKLIIQAAWLQRLEWDAPLAVEEATTWTTLKEELPLVERIRIPRWFRGNPASLVEVHGFSDASEQAYAAVVYLFFLTLWKPPKGTLAPWVESKGYVVFLLLIPGRTEVFRDVAQKRTALKPQRVSFSGV
;
A
#
# COMPACT_ATOMS: atom_id res chain seq x y z
N MET A 1 25.39 10.08 8.00
CA MET A 1 26.32 8.93 7.89
C MET A 1 26.32 8.16 9.20
N VAL A 2 26.76 6.90 9.20
CA VAL A 2 26.92 6.09 10.41
C VAL A 2 28.15 6.56 11.19
N HIS A 3 28.01 6.68 12.50
CA HIS A 3 29.11 7.06 13.39
C HIS A 3 30.28 6.06 13.24
N PRO A 4 31.55 6.50 13.17
CA PRO A 4 32.69 5.61 12.93
C PRO A 4 32.74 4.38 13.85
N GLU A 5 32.35 4.54 15.11
CA GLU A 5 32.32 3.46 16.11
C GLU A 5 31.26 2.38 15.81
N ASP A 6 30.16 2.76 15.12
CA ASP A 6 29.07 1.85 14.79
C ASP A 6 29.25 1.16 13.42
N ARG A 7 30.22 1.60 12.60
CA ARG A 7 30.43 1.07 11.23
C ARG A 7 30.86 -0.38 11.25
N ASP A 8 31.55 -0.79 12.30
CA ASP A 8 32.01 -2.18 12.46
C ASP A 8 30.84 -3.17 12.61
N LEU A 9 29.74 -2.71 13.19
CA LEU A 9 28.51 -3.48 13.37
C LEU A 9 27.76 -3.72 12.05
N GLN A 10 28.18 -3.06 10.96
CA GLN A 10 27.59 -3.17 9.62
C GLN A 10 28.55 -3.79 8.60
N ARG A 11 29.56 -4.56 9.05
CA ARG A 11 30.45 -5.28 8.14
C ARG A 11 29.69 -6.28 7.29
N ILE A 12 30.04 -6.32 6.01
CA ILE A 12 29.60 -7.35 5.08
C ILE A 12 30.81 -8.03 4.45
N LEU A 13 30.68 -9.32 4.18
CA LEU A 13 31.64 -10.05 3.36
C LEU A 13 31.11 -10.08 1.93
N TRP A 14 31.91 -9.59 0.98
CA TRP A 14 31.60 -9.70 -0.44
C TRP A 14 32.66 -10.55 -1.13
N ARG A 15 32.20 -11.60 -1.83
CA ARG A 15 33.08 -12.57 -2.48
C ARG A 15 32.71 -12.71 -3.96
N LYS A 16 33.68 -12.47 -4.84
CA LYS A 16 33.61 -12.88 -6.27
C LYS A 16 34.47 -14.13 -6.53
N THR A 17 35.61 -14.24 -5.85
CA THR A 17 36.51 -15.41 -5.82
C THR A 17 37.12 -15.55 -4.41
N GLU A 18 37.81 -14.51 -3.94
CA GLU A 18 38.24 -14.37 -2.54
C GLU A 18 37.30 -13.42 -1.77
N GLY A 19 37.10 -13.68 -0.48
CA GLY A 19 36.17 -12.91 0.34
C GLY A 19 36.83 -11.66 0.92
N ASN A 20 36.36 -10.48 0.52
CA ASN A 20 36.81 -9.19 1.07
C ASN A 20 35.77 -8.65 2.05
N GLU A 21 36.22 -8.07 3.15
CA GLU A 21 35.37 -7.40 4.13
C GLU A 21 35.16 -5.93 3.76
N PHE A 22 33.93 -5.45 3.90
CA PHE A 22 33.56 -4.06 3.65
C PHE A 22 32.80 -3.51 4.85
N GLN A 23 33.11 -2.27 5.24
CA GLN A 23 32.35 -1.50 6.22
C GLN A 23 31.42 -0.53 5.50
N LEU A 24 30.14 -0.53 5.88
CA LEU A 24 29.14 0.35 5.29
C LEU A 24 29.10 1.69 6.04
N ASN A 25 29.25 2.80 5.30
CA ASN A 25 29.34 4.16 5.87
C ASN A 25 27.97 4.83 6.03
N THR A 26 26.93 4.29 5.40
CA THR A 26 25.58 4.84 5.38
C THR A 26 24.63 3.92 6.12
N VAL A 27 23.50 4.47 6.59
CA VAL A 27 22.44 3.64 7.16
C VAL A 27 21.95 2.71 6.06
N THR A 28 22.06 1.41 6.30
CA THR A 28 21.80 0.41 5.28
C THR A 28 20.44 -0.24 5.45
N TYR A 29 19.98 -0.81 4.36
CA TYR A 29 18.72 -1.51 4.29
C TYR A 29 18.75 -2.81 5.08
N GLY A 30 17.64 -3.15 5.75
CA GLY A 30 17.53 -4.36 6.56
C GLY A 30 17.92 -4.18 8.04
N LEU A 31 18.45 -3.01 8.44
CA LEU A 31 18.60 -2.65 9.85
C LEU A 31 17.24 -2.31 10.46
N ALA A 32 16.97 -2.83 11.66
CA ALA A 32 15.71 -2.58 12.37
C ALA A 32 15.47 -1.08 12.63
N CYS A 33 16.54 -0.30 12.84
CA CYS A 33 16.46 1.14 13.11
C CYS A 33 16.38 2.02 11.84
N ALA A 34 16.73 1.49 10.65
CA ALA A 34 16.84 2.30 9.44
C ALA A 34 15.54 3.04 9.06
N PRO A 35 14.34 2.42 9.13
CA PRO A 35 13.09 3.12 8.82
C PRO A 35 12.81 4.29 9.77
N TYR A 36 13.07 4.10 11.06
CA TYR A 36 12.90 5.16 12.06
C TYR A 36 13.84 6.34 11.78
N LEU A 37 15.13 6.06 11.51
CA LEU A 37 16.13 7.09 11.24
C LEU A 37 15.79 7.87 9.97
N ALA A 38 15.36 7.21 8.90
CA ALA A 38 14.96 7.86 7.66
C ALA A 38 13.78 8.84 7.87
N ILE A 39 12.72 8.39 8.56
CA ILE A 39 11.56 9.23 8.85
C ILE A 39 11.92 10.36 9.82
N ARG A 40 12.75 10.11 10.84
CA ARG A 40 13.15 11.12 11.82
C ARG A 40 13.92 12.27 11.19
N VAL A 41 14.79 11.99 10.21
CA VAL A 41 15.53 12.99 9.44
C VAL A 41 14.59 13.86 8.62
N LEU A 42 13.64 13.25 7.90
CA LEU A 42 12.65 14.01 7.11
C LEU A 42 11.75 14.88 7.99
N ARG A 43 11.37 14.39 9.17
CA ARG A 43 10.64 15.19 10.16
C ARG A 43 11.47 16.35 10.72
N GLN A 44 12.77 16.16 10.94
CA GLN A 44 13.65 17.24 11.37
C GLN A 44 13.76 18.30 10.28
N LEU A 45 14.02 17.87 9.05
CA LEU A 45 14.11 18.75 7.89
C LEU A 45 12.82 19.57 7.69
N ALA A 46 11.66 18.93 7.87
CA ALA A 46 10.38 19.64 7.83
C ALA A 46 10.29 20.75 8.89
N ASN A 47 10.80 20.54 10.10
CA ASN A 47 10.81 21.56 11.14
C ASN A 47 11.81 22.69 10.85
N ASP A 48 13.00 22.34 10.36
CA ASP A 48 14.07 23.30 10.08
C ASP A 48 13.70 24.24 8.91
N GLU A 49 12.98 23.71 7.91
CA GLU A 49 12.66 24.40 6.66
C GLU A 49 11.21 24.91 6.56
N GLU A 50 10.39 24.72 7.61
CA GLU A 50 8.96 25.10 7.63
C GLU A 50 8.72 26.57 7.30
N SER A 51 9.58 27.46 7.79
CA SER A 51 9.48 28.90 7.54
C SER A 51 9.60 29.26 6.04
N ARG A 52 10.35 28.46 5.27
CA ARG A 52 10.58 28.65 3.83
C ARG A 52 9.57 27.86 2.99
N PHE A 53 9.18 26.68 3.45
CA PHE A 53 8.35 25.73 2.70
C PHE A 53 7.22 25.15 3.57
N PRO A 54 6.23 25.95 4.00
CA PRO A 54 5.21 25.52 4.96
C PRO A 54 4.34 24.36 4.46
N LEU A 55 3.90 24.40 3.20
CA LEU A 55 3.11 23.30 2.60
C LEU A 55 3.96 22.04 2.44
N GLY A 56 5.22 22.21 2.03
CA GLY A 56 6.16 21.10 1.90
C GLY A 56 6.43 20.41 3.24
N ALA A 57 6.61 21.20 4.30
CA ALA A 57 6.84 20.70 5.64
C ALA A 57 5.63 19.93 6.19
N GLU A 58 4.41 20.44 6.00
CA GLU A 58 3.18 19.73 6.36
C GLU A 58 3.06 18.40 5.61
N THR A 59 3.28 18.40 4.29
CA THR A 59 3.28 17.18 3.48
C THR A 59 4.31 16.17 3.98
N LEU A 60 5.55 16.58 4.27
CA LEU A 60 6.56 15.64 4.75
C LEU A 60 6.23 15.03 6.12
N ARG A 61 5.45 15.74 6.96
CA ARG A 61 5.02 15.21 8.26
C ARG A 61 3.88 14.19 8.14
N ARG A 62 2.95 14.42 7.21
CA ARG A 62 1.69 13.66 7.09
C ARG A 62 1.74 12.56 6.03
N ASP A 63 2.37 12.85 4.89
CA ASP A 63 2.16 12.13 3.63
C ASP A 63 3.37 11.28 3.22
N ILE A 64 4.33 11.07 4.14
CA ILE A 64 5.47 10.16 3.92
C ILE A 64 5.15 8.77 4.42
N TYR A 65 5.37 7.79 3.55
CA TYR A 65 5.46 6.38 3.91
C TYR A 65 6.85 5.85 3.57
N MET A 66 7.67 5.64 4.60
CA MET A 66 9.07 5.20 4.44
C MET A 66 9.87 6.16 3.53
N ASP A 67 10.23 5.71 2.33
CA ASP A 67 10.91 6.48 1.30
C ASP A 67 9.94 7.17 0.33
N ASP A 68 8.65 6.87 0.36
CA ASP A 68 7.69 7.39 -0.60
C ASP A 68 6.90 8.60 -0.06
N VAL A 69 6.78 9.67 -0.86
CA VAL A 69 5.88 10.81 -0.61
C VAL A 69 4.60 10.60 -1.42
N LEU A 70 3.46 10.45 -0.76
CA LEU A 70 2.16 10.17 -1.37
C LEU A 70 1.16 11.26 -1.00
N THR A 71 1.12 12.31 -1.82
CA THR A 71 0.37 13.53 -1.50
C THR A 71 -0.75 13.82 -2.49
N SER A 72 -1.72 14.63 -2.06
CA SER A 72 -2.83 15.05 -2.89
C SER A 72 -3.20 16.51 -2.71
N ALA A 73 -3.74 17.13 -3.76
CA ALA A 73 -4.22 18.50 -3.76
C ALA A 73 -5.63 18.60 -4.35
N SER A 74 -6.39 19.58 -3.86
CA SER A 74 -7.77 19.86 -4.28
C SER A 74 -7.86 20.73 -5.54
N THR A 75 -6.77 21.37 -5.97
CA THR A 75 -6.68 22.07 -7.24
C THR A 75 -5.29 21.89 -7.85
N LEU A 76 -5.18 22.15 -9.15
CA LEU A 76 -3.92 22.05 -9.87
C LEU A 76 -2.89 23.07 -9.35
N GLU A 77 -3.35 24.29 -9.04
CA GLU A 77 -2.49 25.37 -8.53
C GLU A 77 -1.84 24.99 -7.21
N VAL A 78 -2.64 24.46 -6.26
CA VAL A 78 -2.14 23.97 -4.98
C VAL A 78 -1.21 22.79 -5.20
N GLY A 79 -1.53 21.89 -6.14
CA GLY A 79 -0.67 20.76 -6.50
C GLY A 79 0.71 21.19 -7.02
N CYS A 80 0.77 22.18 -7.90
CA CYS A 80 2.02 22.74 -8.41
C CYS A 80 2.86 23.40 -7.30
N GLN A 81 2.22 24.20 -6.43
CA GLN A 81 2.89 24.81 -5.28
C GLN A 81 3.46 23.76 -4.32
N LEU A 82 2.66 22.74 -4.01
CA LEU A 82 3.05 21.66 -3.11
C LEU A 82 4.23 20.87 -3.69
N ARG A 83 4.20 20.57 -4.99
CA ARG A 83 5.32 19.95 -5.72
C ARG A 83 6.61 20.76 -5.59
N GLU A 84 6.54 22.06 -5.84
CA GLU A 84 7.71 22.93 -5.81
C GLU A 84 8.30 23.07 -4.41
N GLN A 85 7.43 23.23 -3.39
CA GLN A 85 7.87 23.31 -2.01
C GLN A 85 8.48 21.99 -1.53
N VAL A 86 7.84 20.84 -1.80
CA VAL A 86 8.37 19.52 -1.41
C VAL A 86 9.69 19.23 -2.11
N SER A 87 9.80 19.54 -3.41
CA SER A 87 11.05 19.39 -4.15
C SER A 87 12.17 20.27 -3.57
N SER A 88 11.90 21.54 -3.32
CA SER A 88 12.87 22.50 -2.79
C SER A 88 13.30 22.17 -1.36
N LEU A 89 12.35 21.76 -0.52
CA LEU A 89 12.59 21.34 0.86
C LEU A 89 13.49 20.10 0.87
N CYS A 90 13.14 19.05 0.12
CA CYS A 90 13.97 17.84 0.06
C CYS A 90 15.35 18.11 -0.55
N MET A 91 15.45 19.01 -1.54
CA MET A 91 16.73 19.46 -2.09
C MET A 91 17.59 20.21 -1.05
N ALA A 92 16.99 21.02 -0.17
CA ALA A 92 17.71 21.66 0.94
C ALA A 92 18.31 20.64 1.91
N GLY A 93 17.63 19.51 2.12
CA GLY A 93 18.15 18.37 2.87
C GLY A 93 19.13 17.47 2.11
N GLY A 94 19.37 17.71 0.82
CA GLY A 94 20.21 16.86 -0.03
C GLY A 94 19.55 15.57 -0.52
N PHE A 95 18.22 15.51 -0.53
CA PHE A 95 17.41 14.36 -0.94
C PHE A 95 16.66 14.65 -2.26
N PRO A 96 17.31 14.60 -3.43
CA PRO A 96 16.65 14.84 -4.69
C PRO A 96 15.56 13.79 -4.95
N LEU A 97 14.32 14.25 -5.08
CA LEU A 97 13.16 13.38 -5.32
C LEU A 97 13.17 12.81 -6.74
N ARG A 98 12.77 11.54 -6.87
CA ARG A 98 12.81 10.77 -8.13
C ARG A 98 11.50 10.00 -8.33
N LYS A 99 11.38 9.40 -9.52
CA LYS A 99 10.25 8.55 -9.94
C LYS A 99 8.89 9.25 -9.81
N TRP A 100 8.83 10.50 -10.26
CA TRP A 100 7.63 11.33 -10.23
C TRP A 100 6.50 10.72 -11.04
N ALA A 101 5.33 10.57 -10.41
CA ALA A 101 4.10 10.13 -11.05
C ALA A 101 2.95 11.05 -10.64
N ALA A 102 2.10 11.42 -11.61
CA ALA A 102 0.93 12.25 -11.37
C ALA A 102 -0.23 11.89 -12.29
N ASN A 103 -1.46 12.07 -11.81
CA ASN A 103 -2.67 11.88 -12.60
C ASN A 103 -2.97 13.06 -13.55
N HIS A 104 -2.41 14.24 -13.27
CA HIS A 104 -2.48 15.40 -14.16
C HIS A 104 -1.11 15.75 -14.76
N VAL A 105 -1.00 15.81 -16.09
CA VAL A 105 0.28 16.00 -16.80
C VAL A 105 0.99 17.29 -16.41
N ALA A 106 0.25 18.38 -16.16
CA ALA A 106 0.84 19.67 -15.79
C ALA A 106 1.62 19.63 -14.46
N LEU A 107 1.33 18.67 -13.57
CA LEU A 107 2.13 18.47 -12.35
C LEU A 107 3.53 17.92 -12.66
N LEU A 108 3.74 17.35 -13.85
CA LEU A 108 5.03 16.85 -14.29
C LEU A 108 5.83 17.88 -15.11
N ASP A 109 5.26 19.06 -15.40
CA ASP A 109 5.94 20.09 -16.19
C ASP A 109 7.20 20.58 -15.49
N GLY A 110 8.32 20.65 -16.20
CA GLY A 110 9.63 21.01 -15.63
C GLY A 110 10.36 19.86 -14.91
N ILE A 111 9.75 18.69 -14.73
CA ILE A 111 10.45 17.50 -14.21
C ILE A 111 11.15 16.78 -15.37
N PRO A 112 12.48 16.54 -15.30
CA PRO A 112 13.22 15.79 -16.32
C PRO A 112 12.67 14.38 -16.53
N LEU A 113 12.71 13.86 -17.75
CA LEU A 113 12.09 12.57 -18.10
C LEU A 113 12.72 11.40 -17.32
N GLU A 114 14.02 11.46 -17.04
CA GLU A 114 14.77 10.52 -16.23
C GLU A 114 14.42 10.57 -14.73
N HIS A 115 13.73 11.63 -14.29
CA HIS A 115 13.18 11.72 -12.93
C HIS A 115 11.73 11.25 -12.88
N ARG A 116 11.04 11.11 -14.01
CA ARG A 116 9.65 10.62 -14.06
C ARG A 116 9.61 9.11 -13.94
N LEU A 117 8.48 8.60 -13.47
CA LEU A 117 8.20 7.17 -13.53
C LEU A 117 7.97 6.78 -15.00
N GLN A 118 8.73 5.81 -15.51
CA GLN A 118 8.56 5.34 -16.89
C GLN A 118 7.19 4.65 -17.05
N LEU A 119 6.39 5.13 -17.99
CA LEU A 119 4.98 4.73 -18.24
C LEU A 119 4.77 3.25 -18.57
N SER A 120 5.83 2.49 -18.88
CA SER A 120 5.74 1.02 -19.02
C SER A 120 5.61 0.29 -17.69
N ALA A 121 5.77 1.00 -16.56
CA ALA A 121 5.58 0.50 -15.22
C ALA A 121 4.53 1.37 -14.51
N ASP A 122 3.30 0.86 -14.42
CA ASP A 122 2.29 1.41 -13.53
C ASP A 122 2.85 1.70 -12.12
N ALA A 123 2.32 2.71 -11.44
CA ALA A 123 2.86 3.13 -10.15
C ALA A 123 2.51 2.13 -9.04
N LEU A 124 3.34 1.10 -8.85
CA LEU A 124 3.20 0.15 -7.72
C LEU A 124 3.34 0.88 -6.37
N LEU A 125 2.26 1.08 -5.63
CA LEU A 125 2.25 1.69 -4.31
C LEU A 125 2.26 0.59 -3.22
N PRO A 126 3.12 0.65 -2.19
CA PRO A 126 4.54 0.95 -2.20
C PRO A 126 5.36 -0.18 -2.84
N SER A 127 6.62 0.11 -3.18
CA SER A 127 7.57 -0.83 -3.79
C SER A 127 7.82 -2.05 -2.89
N ALA A 128 7.23 -3.19 -3.26
CA ALA A 128 7.61 -4.45 -2.66
C ALA A 128 8.05 -5.42 -3.77
N ASP A 129 9.37 -5.57 -3.88
CA ASP A 129 9.97 -6.78 -4.47
C ASP A 129 9.56 -8.05 -3.72
N HIS A 130 8.89 -7.91 -2.57
CA HIS A 130 8.44 -8.98 -1.69
C HIS A 130 6.92 -9.11 -1.53
N SER A 131 6.08 -8.23 -2.12
CA SER A 131 4.63 -8.45 -2.11
C SER A 131 4.19 -9.15 -3.39
N VAL A 132 3.49 -10.27 -3.22
CA VAL A 132 2.84 -10.99 -4.32
C VAL A 132 1.51 -10.32 -4.69
N LEU A 133 0.95 -9.52 -3.77
CA LEU A 133 -0.03 -8.48 -4.06
C LEU A 133 0.54 -7.08 -3.92
N GLY A 134 0.76 -6.43 -5.06
CA GLY A 134 1.09 -5.01 -5.12
C GLY A 134 -0.19 -4.23 -5.40
N LEU A 135 -0.51 -3.28 -4.52
CA LEU A 135 -1.44 -2.23 -4.88
C LEU A 135 -0.77 -1.39 -5.96
N ARG A 136 -1.46 -1.18 -7.07
CA ARG A 136 -0.95 -0.46 -8.23
C ARG A 136 -1.85 0.73 -8.46
N TRP A 137 -1.29 1.92 -8.51
CA TRP A 137 -2.01 3.10 -8.94
C TRP A 137 -1.71 3.35 -10.42
N SER A 138 -2.77 3.55 -11.19
CA SER A 138 -2.73 4.01 -12.58
C SER A 138 -2.96 5.51 -12.58
N PRO A 139 -1.93 6.35 -12.77
CA PRO A 139 -2.12 7.79 -12.74
C PRO A 139 -3.05 8.27 -13.85
N ALA A 140 -2.99 7.66 -15.04
CA ALA A 140 -3.78 8.08 -16.20
C ALA A 140 -5.30 7.93 -16.00
N THR A 141 -5.73 6.91 -15.25
CA THR A 141 -7.17 6.68 -14.97
C THR A 141 -7.56 7.03 -13.54
N ASP A 142 -6.58 7.37 -12.70
CA ASP A 142 -6.71 7.58 -11.26
C ASP A 142 -7.37 6.41 -10.50
N ASP A 143 -7.08 5.18 -10.93
CA ASP A 143 -7.59 3.96 -10.32
C ASP A 143 -6.49 3.18 -9.61
N PHE A 144 -6.88 2.50 -8.55
CA PHE A 144 -6.14 1.40 -8.00
C PHE A 144 -6.48 0.09 -8.71
N ALA A 145 -5.46 -0.72 -8.90
CA ALA A 145 -5.50 -2.07 -9.41
C ALA A 145 -4.70 -2.98 -8.49
N LEU A 146 -5.04 -4.25 -8.47
CA LEU A 146 -4.34 -5.28 -7.71
C LEU A 146 -3.50 -6.10 -8.66
N THR A 147 -2.29 -6.47 -8.26
CA THR A 147 -1.39 -7.34 -9.05
C THR A 147 -1.20 -8.65 -8.31
N VAL A 148 -1.33 -9.81 -8.94
CA VAL A 148 -1.17 -11.12 -8.30
C VAL A 148 0.00 -11.86 -8.92
N ARG A 149 1.04 -12.19 -8.15
CA ARG A 149 2.05 -13.16 -8.61
C ARG A 149 1.52 -14.59 -8.54
N ARG A 150 1.52 -15.25 -9.69
CA ARG A 150 1.18 -16.67 -9.80
C ARG A 150 2.27 -17.51 -9.13
N SER A 151 1.85 -18.52 -8.39
CA SER A 151 2.77 -19.57 -7.94
C SER A 151 2.30 -20.90 -8.49
N THR A 152 3.15 -21.53 -9.29
CA THR A 152 2.88 -22.81 -9.95
C THR A 152 3.72 -23.91 -9.31
N GLY A 153 3.24 -25.15 -9.37
CA GLY A 153 4.02 -26.34 -9.01
C GLY A 153 4.20 -26.64 -7.52
N VAL A 154 3.57 -25.90 -6.61
CA VAL A 154 3.64 -26.18 -5.16
C VAL A 154 2.40 -26.95 -4.69
N PRO A 155 2.56 -28.15 -4.08
CA PRO A 155 1.46 -28.90 -3.50
C PRO A 155 0.70 -28.10 -2.43
N PRO A 156 -0.63 -28.26 -2.33
CA PRO A 156 -1.41 -27.60 -1.29
C PRO A 156 -1.18 -28.30 0.05
N THR A 157 -0.49 -27.62 0.95
CA THR A 157 -0.29 -28.00 2.36
C THR A 157 -0.66 -26.80 3.23
N LYS A 158 -0.84 -27.01 4.54
CA LYS A 158 -1.09 -25.89 5.47
C LYS A 158 -0.02 -24.81 5.35
N ARG A 159 1.26 -25.21 5.30
CA ARG A 159 2.40 -24.29 5.18
C ARG A 159 2.31 -23.48 3.89
N THR A 160 2.06 -24.15 2.77
CA THR A 160 2.06 -23.48 1.47
C THR A 160 0.89 -22.52 1.39
N ILE A 161 -0.33 -22.95 1.73
CA ILE A 161 -1.53 -22.09 1.73
C ILE A 161 -1.36 -20.87 2.65
N LEU A 162 -0.87 -21.05 3.88
CA LEU A 162 -0.62 -19.92 4.79
C LEU A 162 0.41 -18.94 4.21
N SER A 163 1.51 -19.45 3.66
CA SER A 163 2.51 -18.63 2.97
C SER A 163 1.90 -17.90 1.78
N GLN A 164 1.04 -18.55 0.98
CA GLN A 164 0.39 -17.90 -0.18
C GLN A 164 -0.60 -16.83 0.28
N THR A 165 -1.39 -17.12 1.31
CA THR A 165 -2.41 -16.23 1.87
C THR A 165 -1.78 -15.00 2.53
N ALA A 166 -0.70 -15.17 3.30
CA ALA A 166 0.01 -14.08 3.93
C ALA A 166 0.65 -13.10 2.93
N ARG A 167 0.90 -13.56 1.69
CA ARG A 167 1.39 -12.69 0.62
C ARG A 167 0.28 -11.88 -0.05
N LEU A 168 -1.00 -12.15 0.27
CA LEU A 168 -2.13 -11.32 -0.12
C LEU A 168 -2.26 -10.13 0.85
N PHE A 169 -1.39 -9.14 0.69
CA PHE A 169 -1.40 -7.94 1.53
C PHE A 169 -2.61 -7.07 1.18
N ASP A 170 -3.51 -6.87 2.15
CA ASP A 170 -4.78 -6.17 1.98
C ASP A 170 -5.05 -5.19 3.14
N PRO A 171 -4.40 -4.01 3.13
CA PRO A 171 -4.52 -3.05 4.24
C PRO A 171 -5.93 -2.43 4.34
N LEU A 172 -6.72 -2.46 3.26
CA LEU A 172 -8.03 -1.82 3.17
C LEU A 172 -9.20 -2.81 3.19
N GLY A 173 -8.92 -4.11 3.26
CA GLY A 173 -9.94 -5.15 3.32
C GLY A 173 -10.60 -5.48 1.99
N TRP A 174 -10.16 -4.96 0.84
CA TRP A 174 -10.80 -5.20 -0.46
C TRP A 174 -10.77 -6.67 -0.90
N LEU A 175 -9.78 -7.42 -0.43
CA LEU A 175 -9.60 -8.85 -0.69
C LEU A 175 -10.18 -9.72 0.42
N ALA A 176 -10.81 -9.15 1.44
CA ALA A 176 -11.44 -9.89 2.52
C ALA A 176 -12.29 -11.08 2.02
N PRO A 177 -13.20 -10.94 1.01
CA PRO A 177 -14.00 -12.08 0.52
C PRO A 177 -13.17 -13.22 -0.10
N ILE A 178 -11.94 -12.94 -0.52
CA ILE A 178 -11.02 -13.91 -1.12
C ILE A 178 -10.15 -14.53 -0.02
N ILE A 179 -9.63 -13.70 0.89
CA ILE A 179 -8.79 -14.12 2.01
C ILE A 179 -9.58 -15.05 2.94
N ILE A 180 -10.87 -14.81 3.16
CA ILE A 180 -11.69 -15.69 4.02
C ILE A 180 -11.77 -17.11 3.49
N ARG A 181 -11.93 -17.29 2.17
CA ARG A 181 -11.95 -18.63 1.55
C ARG A 181 -10.65 -19.40 1.83
N ALA A 182 -9.51 -18.72 1.73
CA ALA A 182 -8.21 -19.32 2.06
C ALA A 182 -8.10 -19.68 3.56
N LYS A 183 -8.60 -18.82 4.45
CA LYS A 183 -8.59 -19.07 5.90
C LYS A 183 -9.51 -20.21 6.30
N LEU A 184 -10.67 -20.37 5.67
CA LEU A 184 -11.58 -21.51 5.91
C LEU A 184 -10.93 -22.84 5.55
N ILE A 185 -10.18 -22.91 4.44
CA ILE A 185 -9.41 -24.10 4.06
C ILE A 185 -8.37 -24.45 5.13
N ILE A 186 -7.64 -23.43 5.62
CA ILE A 186 -6.68 -23.62 6.71
C ILE A 186 -7.37 -24.10 7.99
N GLN A 187 -8.52 -23.52 8.34
CA GLN A 187 -9.30 -23.92 9.51
C GLN A 187 -9.74 -25.39 9.41
N ALA A 188 -10.25 -25.83 8.25
CA ALA A 188 -10.62 -27.22 8.02
C ALA A 188 -9.41 -28.16 8.20
N ALA A 189 -8.26 -27.80 7.64
CA ALA A 189 -7.02 -28.56 7.81
C ALA A 189 -6.56 -28.66 9.28
N TRP A 190 -6.79 -27.62 10.09
CA TRP A 190 -6.53 -27.64 11.53
C TRP A 190 -7.50 -28.55 12.29
N LEU A 191 -8.79 -28.52 11.95
CA LEU A 191 -9.81 -29.39 12.55
C LEU A 191 -9.53 -30.87 12.27
N GLN A 192 -9.00 -31.17 11.08
CA GLN A 192 -8.53 -32.50 10.69
C GLN A 192 -7.18 -32.90 11.34
N ARG A 193 -6.54 -32.00 12.11
CA ARG A 193 -5.24 -32.21 12.77
C ARG A 193 -4.12 -32.63 11.81
N LEU A 194 -4.14 -32.13 10.57
CA LEU A 194 -3.07 -32.37 9.60
C LEU A 194 -1.75 -31.74 10.08
N GLU A 195 -0.61 -32.28 9.68
CA GLU A 195 0.71 -31.66 9.90
C GLU A 195 1.00 -30.54 8.88
N TRP A 196 2.00 -29.70 9.14
CA TRP A 196 2.30 -28.51 8.31
C TRP A 196 2.49 -28.80 6.82
N ASP A 197 3.15 -29.90 6.51
CA ASP A 197 3.55 -30.29 5.16
C ASP A 197 2.77 -31.54 4.67
N ALA A 198 1.77 -31.97 5.43
CA ALA A 198 0.86 -33.04 5.00
C ALA A 198 -0.02 -32.56 3.84
N PRO A 199 -0.37 -33.46 2.90
CA PRO A 199 -1.34 -33.15 1.85
C PRO A 199 -2.71 -32.86 2.48
N LEU A 200 -3.43 -31.89 1.91
CA LEU A 200 -4.83 -31.65 2.27
C LEU A 200 -5.73 -32.78 1.78
N ALA A 201 -6.90 -32.92 2.42
CA ALA A 201 -7.97 -33.74 1.87
C ALA A 201 -8.44 -33.21 0.51
N VAL A 202 -9.05 -34.11 -0.27
CA VAL A 202 -9.35 -33.88 -1.69
C VAL A 202 -10.26 -32.65 -1.88
N GLU A 203 -11.22 -32.47 -0.99
CA GLU A 203 -12.15 -31.35 -1.01
C GLU A 203 -11.42 -30.00 -0.86
N GLU A 204 -10.65 -29.82 0.22
CA GLU A 204 -9.88 -28.61 0.48
C GLU A 204 -8.82 -28.33 -0.60
N ALA A 205 -8.16 -29.37 -1.10
CA ALA A 205 -7.19 -29.25 -2.18
C ALA A 205 -7.86 -28.76 -3.47
N THR A 206 -9.08 -29.22 -3.75
CA THR A 206 -9.88 -28.78 -4.90
C THR A 206 -10.30 -27.32 -4.74
N THR A 207 -10.88 -26.96 -3.59
CA THR A 207 -11.28 -25.56 -3.31
C THR A 207 -10.10 -24.60 -3.40
N TRP A 208 -8.94 -25.00 -2.88
CA TRP A 208 -7.71 -24.21 -2.99
C TRP A 208 -7.26 -24.04 -4.44
N THR A 209 -7.31 -25.10 -5.24
CA THR A 209 -6.90 -25.06 -6.64
C THR A 209 -7.80 -24.11 -7.44
N THR A 210 -9.11 -24.20 -7.25
CA THR A 210 -10.08 -23.25 -7.84
C THR A 210 -9.79 -21.81 -7.41
N LEU A 211 -9.56 -21.57 -6.10
CA LEU A 211 -9.26 -20.22 -5.60
C LEU A 211 -7.99 -19.65 -6.25
N LYS A 212 -6.94 -20.46 -6.43
CA LYS A 212 -5.71 -20.03 -7.11
C LYS A 212 -5.93 -19.70 -8.59
N GLU A 213 -6.78 -20.46 -9.28
CA GLU A 213 -7.10 -20.23 -10.70
C GLU A 213 -7.96 -18.99 -10.91
N GLU A 214 -8.83 -18.67 -9.94
CA GLU A 214 -9.64 -17.46 -9.91
C GLU A 214 -8.86 -16.21 -9.48
N LEU A 215 -7.78 -16.36 -8.71
CA LEU A 215 -7.04 -15.24 -8.13
C LEU A 215 -6.56 -14.20 -9.17
N PRO A 216 -6.11 -14.56 -10.39
CA PRO A 216 -5.79 -13.57 -11.43
C PRO A 216 -6.97 -12.71 -11.88
N LEU A 217 -8.23 -13.12 -11.66
CA LEU A 217 -9.41 -12.32 -12.02
C LEU A 217 -9.48 -11.02 -11.19
N VAL A 218 -8.88 -11.01 -10.01
CA VAL A 218 -8.76 -9.84 -9.13
C VAL A 218 -8.01 -8.71 -9.81
N GLU A 219 -7.07 -9.00 -10.72
CA GLU A 219 -6.32 -7.98 -11.45
C GLU A 219 -7.21 -7.18 -12.41
N ARG A 220 -8.44 -7.62 -12.68
CA ARG A 220 -9.44 -6.89 -13.47
C ARG A 220 -10.21 -5.87 -12.64
N ILE A 221 -10.17 -5.96 -11.32
CA ILE A 221 -10.84 -5.02 -10.43
C ILE A 221 -10.12 -3.67 -10.55
N ARG A 222 -10.92 -2.61 -10.75
CA ARG A 222 -10.48 -1.22 -10.76
C ARG A 222 -11.23 -0.49 -9.67
N ILE A 223 -10.49 0.14 -8.76
CA ILE A 223 -11.03 0.84 -7.61
C ILE A 223 -10.67 2.31 -7.76
N PRO A 224 -11.63 3.20 -8.04
CA PRO A 224 -11.35 4.62 -8.16
C PRO A 224 -10.68 5.15 -6.90
N ARG A 225 -9.52 5.80 -7.03
CA ARG A 225 -8.82 6.38 -5.88
C ARG A 225 -9.62 7.56 -5.32
N TRP A 226 -10.08 8.45 -6.20
CA TRP A 226 -10.79 9.66 -5.79
C TRP A 226 -12.29 9.43 -5.61
N PHE A 227 -12.77 9.86 -4.44
CA PHE A 227 -14.14 9.64 -4.01
C PHE A 227 -15.11 10.77 -4.38
N ARG A 228 -14.65 11.76 -5.15
CA ARG A 228 -15.43 12.95 -5.59
C ARG A 228 -16.11 13.73 -4.46
N GLY A 229 -15.68 13.53 -3.22
CA GLY A 229 -16.17 14.28 -2.07
C GLY A 229 -15.70 15.73 -2.13
N ASN A 230 -16.64 16.66 -1.96
CA ASN A 230 -16.31 18.07 -1.67
C ASN A 230 -16.10 18.19 -0.15
N PRO A 231 -15.15 19.01 0.35
CA PRO A 231 -15.06 19.32 1.78
C PRO A 231 -16.39 19.76 2.43
N ALA A 232 -17.32 20.30 1.64
CA ALA A 232 -18.67 20.69 2.07
C ALA A 232 -19.72 19.56 1.98
N SER A 233 -19.37 18.37 1.48
CA SER A 233 -20.28 17.23 1.41
C SER A 233 -20.52 16.66 2.80
N LEU A 234 -21.79 16.45 3.15
CA LEU A 234 -22.11 15.64 4.32
C LEU A 234 -21.76 14.18 3.99
N VAL A 235 -20.95 13.57 4.84
CA VAL A 235 -20.53 12.17 4.69
C VAL A 235 -21.18 11.35 5.79
N GLU A 236 -21.93 10.33 5.40
CA GLU A 236 -22.45 9.33 6.31
C GLU A 236 -21.59 8.06 6.24
N VAL A 237 -21.51 7.35 7.36
CA VAL A 237 -20.80 6.07 7.45
C VAL A 237 -21.83 5.00 7.76
N HIS A 238 -22.06 4.08 6.83
CA HIS A 238 -23.04 3.00 6.99
C HIS A 238 -22.29 1.69 7.21
N GLY A 239 -22.48 1.08 8.37
CA GLY A 239 -21.91 -0.23 8.68
C GLY A 239 -22.96 -1.33 8.54
N PHE A 240 -22.63 -2.40 7.83
CA PHE A 240 -23.41 -3.64 7.81
C PHE A 240 -22.55 -4.76 8.35
N SER A 241 -23.17 -5.71 9.04
CA SER A 241 -22.49 -6.91 9.51
C SER A 241 -23.37 -8.12 9.32
N ASP A 242 -22.76 -9.24 8.96
CA ASP A 242 -23.42 -10.52 8.84
C ASP A 242 -22.54 -11.63 9.45
N ALA A 243 -23.18 -12.71 9.86
CA ALA A 243 -22.59 -13.81 10.57
C ALA A 243 -23.07 -15.13 10.00
N SER A 244 -22.14 -16.04 9.72
CA SER A 244 -22.44 -17.44 9.45
C SER A 244 -21.75 -18.32 10.50
N GLU A 245 -22.07 -19.62 10.48
CA GLU A 245 -21.37 -20.61 11.31
C GLU A 245 -19.86 -20.66 11.01
N GLN A 246 -19.45 -20.20 9.83
CA GLN A 246 -18.07 -20.29 9.35
C GLN A 246 -17.27 -18.99 9.60
N ALA A 247 -17.91 -17.82 9.52
CA ALA A 247 -17.21 -16.54 9.63
C ALA A 247 -18.16 -15.39 9.97
N TYR A 248 -17.59 -14.34 10.57
CA TYR A 248 -18.23 -13.03 10.73
C TYR A 248 -17.62 -12.04 9.74
N ALA A 249 -18.47 -11.26 9.09
CA ALA A 249 -18.06 -10.20 8.18
C ALA A 249 -18.75 -8.90 8.54
N ALA A 250 -18.03 -7.79 8.40
CA ALA A 250 -18.59 -6.47 8.41
C ALA A 250 -18.10 -5.70 7.20
N VAL A 251 -18.93 -4.79 6.71
CA VAL A 251 -18.61 -3.86 5.64
C VAL A 251 -19.01 -2.45 6.05
N VAL A 252 -18.13 -1.49 5.79
CA VAL A 252 -18.38 -0.07 6.02
C VAL A 252 -18.46 0.63 4.67
N TYR A 253 -19.55 1.37 4.45
CA TYR A 253 -19.78 2.24 3.32
C TYR A 253 -19.61 3.71 3.71
N LEU A 254 -18.81 4.46 2.95
CA LEU A 254 -18.87 5.93 2.98
C LEU A 254 -19.92 6.41 1.99
N PHE A 255 -20.87 7.22 2.44
CA PHE A 255 -21.96 7.75 1.63
C PHE A 255 -21.87 9.27 1.56
N PHE A 256 -21.66 9.81 0.36
CA PHE A 256 -21.53 11.25 0.14
C PHE A 256 -22.87 11.86 -0.28
N LEU A 257 -23.39 12.79 0.53
CA LEU A 257 -24.58 13.56 0.22
C LEU A 257 -24.18 14.86 -0.46
N THR A 258 -24.44 14.95 -1.77
CA THR A 258 -24.35 16.20 -2.53
C THR A 258 -25.70 16.90 -2.52
N LEU A 259 -25.77 18.10 -1.93
CA LEU A 259 -26.93 18.98 -2.06
C LEU A 259 -26.99 19.55 -3.48
N TRP A 260 -27.64 18.85 -4.41
CA TRP A 260 -27.99 19.42 -5.70
C TRP A 260 -29.02 20.54 -5.47
N LYS A 261 -28.67 21.80 -5.73
CA LYS A 261 -29.65 22.90 -5.83
C LYS A 261 -30.19 22.95 -7.26
N PRO A 262 -31.47 22.60 -7.51
CA PRO A 262 -32.00 22.70 -8.86
C PRO A 262 -32.01 24.16 -9.34
N PRO A 263 -31.85 24.41 -10.65
CA PRO A 263 -32.13 25.73 -11.20
C PRO A 263 -33.56 26.14 -10.82
N LYS A 264 -33.77 27.44 -10.54
CA LYS A 264 -35.03 27.98 -10.04
C LYS A 264 -36.22 27.47 -10.88
N GLY A 265 -37.09 26.64 -10.27
CA GLY A 265 -38.32 26.14 -10.90
C GLY A 265 -38.54 24.62 -10.84
N THR A 266 -37.57 23.82 -10.38
CA THR A 266 -37.75 22.37 -10.24
C THR A 266 -37.98 21.98 -8.78
N LEU A 267 -39.09 21.28 -8.49
CA LEU A 267 -39.39 20.71 -7.17
C LEU A 267 -38.61 19.40 -6.98
N ALA A 268 -38.00 19.28 -5.80
CA ALA A 268 -37.20 18.19 -5.24
C ALA A 268 -35.70 18.13 -5.65
N PRO A 269 -34.77 18.28 -4.67
CA PRO A 269 -33.37 17.91 -4.86
C PRO A 269 -33.24 16.39 -4.93
N TRP A 270 -32.49 15.88 -5.91
CA TRP A 270 -32.12 14.47 -6.00
C TRP A 270 -30.78 14.25 -5.32
N VAL A 271 -30.65 13.14 -4.57
CA VAL A 271 -29.40 12.70 -3.96
C VAL A 271 -28.71 11.76 -4.94
N GLU A 272 -27.62 12.21 -5.55
CA GLU A 272 -26.68 11.34 -6.26
C GLU A 272 -25.65 10.83 -5.24
N SER A 273 -25.34 9.52 -5.25
CA SER A 273 -24.49 8.89 -4.24
C SER A 273 -23.46 7.93 -4.82
N LYS A 274 -22.33 7.80 -4.13
CA LYS A 274 -21.29 6.79 -4.36
C LYS A 274 -20.87 6.19 -3.02
N GLY A 275 -20.80 4.85 -2.96
CA GLY A 275 -20.43 4.07 -1.78
C GLY A 275 -19.01 3.51 -1.86
N TYR A 276 -18.27 3.51 -0.75
CA TYR A 276 -16.93 2.89 -0.65
C TYR A 276 -16.85 1.85 0.45
N VAL A 277 -16.37 0.66 0.12
CA VAL A 277 -16.42 -0.53 0.97
C VAL A 277 -15.08 -0.83 1.63
N VAL A 278 -15.08 -0.90 2.96
CA VAL A 278 -14.01 -1.52 3.76
C VAL A 278 -14.58 -2.75 4.43
N PHE A 279 -13.95 -3.92 4.24
CA PHE A 279 -14.38 -5.16 4.87
C PHE A 279 -13.53 -5.49 6.10
N LEU A 280 -14.19 -5.89 7.19
CA LEU A 280 -13.55 -6.46 8.39
C LEU A 280 -14.03 -7.90 8.57
N LEU A 281 -13.11 -8.82 8.87
CA LEU A 281 -13.43 -10.24 9.06
C LEU A 281 -12.88 -10.77 10.37
N LEU A 282 -13.71 -11.53 11.07
CA LEU A 282 -13.33 -12.27 12.28
C LEU A 282 -13.75 -13.73 12.12
N ILE A 283 -12.83 -14.65 12.40
CA ILE A 283 -13.11 -16.09 12.43
C ILE A 283 -13.20 -16.52 13.89
N PRO A 284 -14.30 -17.17 14.31
CA PRO A 284 -14.42 -17.65 15.69
C PRO A 284 -13.31 -18.64 16.04
N GLY A 285 -12.68 -18.45 17.20
CA GLY A 285 -11.93 -19.51 17.89
C GLY A 285 -10.41 -19.39 17.99
N ARG A 286 -9.67 -18.61 17.18
CA ARG A 286 -8.22 -18.38 17.38
C ARG A 286 -7.72 -17.07 16.73
N THR A 287 -7.82 -15.97 17.46
CA THR A 287 -7.27 -14.66 17.09
C THR A 287 -5.74 -14.54 17.27
N GLU A 288 -5.09 -15.50 17.96
CA GLU A 288 -3.68 -15.35 18.37
C GLU A 288 -2.64 -15.92 17.39
N VAL A 289 -2.98 -16.91 16.56
CA VAL A 289 -1.97 -17.67 15.78
C VAL A 289 -1.42 -16.90 14.56
N PHE A 290 -2.09 -15.82 14.14
CA PHE A 290 -1.74 -15.09 12.91
C PHE A 290 -0.79 -13.91 13.10
N ARG A 291 -0.42 -13.54 14.35
CA ARG A 291 0.51 -12.41 14.60
C ARG A 291 1.99 -12.75 14.36
N ASP A 292 2.39 -14.01 14.51
CA ASP A 292 3.81 -14.35 14.65
C ASP A 292 4.59 -14.61 13.35
N VAL A 293 3.96 -14.61 12.18
CA VAL A 293 4.64 -14.95 10.91
C VAL A 293 5.13 -13.70 10.14
N ALA A 294 4.73 -12.49 10.53
CA ALA A 294 4.94 -11.28 9.71
C ALA A 294 6.06 -10.34 10.19
N GLN A 295 6.92 -10.74 11.13
CA GLN A 295 8.09 -9.95 11.51
C GLN A 295 9.37 -10.57 10.99
N LYS A 296 9.84 -10.08 9.84
CA LYS A 296 11.25 -9.70 9.60
C LYS A 296 11.52 -9.40 8.12
N ARG A 297 12.20 -8.27 7.92
CA ARG A 297 12.97 -7.82 6.74
C ARG A 297 12.19 -7.02 5.70
N THR A 298 12.36 -5.70 5.78
CA THR A 298 12.13 -4.79 4.67
C THR A 298 13.40 -3.96 4.46
N ALA A 299 13.90 -4.00 3.22
CA ALA A 299 14.97 -3.15 2.72
C ALA A 299 14.31 -1.88 2.15
N LEU A 300 14.77 -0.69 2.55
CA LEU A 300 14.34 0.56 1.91
C LEU A 300 14.95 0.64 0.50
N LYS A 301 14.39 1.46 -0.39
CA LYS A 301 14.89 1.71 -1.76
C LYS A 301 14.84 3.23 -2.02
N PRO A 302 15.16 3.75 -3.23
CA PRO A 302 15.18 5.19 -3.44
C PRO A 302 13.76 5.79 -3.54
N GLN A 303 13.61 6.91 -2.83
CA GLN A 303 12.38 7.66 -2.57
C GLN A 303 11.54 7.91 -3.83
N ARG A 304 10.28 7.47 -3.80
CA ARG A 304 9.29 7.74 -4.85
C ARG A 304 8.39 8.89 -4.44
N VAL A 305 7.92 9.64 -5.42
CA VAL A 305 6.95 10.71 -5.17
C VAL A 305 5.76 10.54 -6.08
N SER A 306 4.60 10.30 -5.47
CA SER A 306 3.32 10.19 -6.15
C SER A 306 2.46 11.38 -5.76
N PHE A 307 2.13 12.21 -6.75
CA PHE A 307 1.22 13.34 -6.60
C PHE A 307 -0.12 12.99 -7.22
N SER A 308 -1.17 12.93 -6.42
CA SER A 308 -2.52 12.70 -6.93
C SER A 308 -3.39 13.93 -6.69
N GLY A 309 -3.63 14.79 -7.69
CA GLY A 309 -4.51 15.95 -7.56
C GLY A 309 -5.74 15.80 -8.46
N VAL A 310 -6.94 16.07 -7.93
CA VAL A 310 -8.29 15.93 -8.54
C VAL A 310 -8.39 15.04 -9.77
#